data_AF-R9GRW6-F1
#
_entry.id   AF-R9GRW6-F1
#
_cell.length_a   1.000
_cell.length_b   1.000
_cell.length_c   1.000
_cell.angle_alpha   90.00
_cell.angle_beta   90.00
_cell.angle_gamma   90.00
#
_symmetry.space_group_name_H-M   'P 1'
#
loop_
_entity.id
_entity.type
_entity.pdbx_description
1 polymer ?
#
loop_
_entity_poly.entity_id
_entity_poly.type
_entity_poly.pdbx_seq_one_letter_code
_entity_poly.pdbx_strand_id
1 'polypeptide(L)'
;MFHKESNEPIDDAVEVDHPGIQTENKEAIENLLKIIYQLPENQKTAIILSKIEDRPQKEVADIMKTSVKAVESLLQRAKQTIQKKLTESEGL
;
A
#
# COMPACT_ATOMS: atom_id res chain seq x y z
N MET A 1 39.03 -1.53 -36.73
CA MET A 1 37.67 -0.95 -36.64
C MET A 1 37.03 -1.55 -35.41
N PHE A 2 36.86 -0.73 -34.37
CA PHE A 2 36.12 -1.11 -33.15
C PHE A 2 34.61 -0.85 -33.35
N HIS A 3 33.80 -1.29 -32.36
CA HIS A 3 32.34 -1.37 -32.22
C HIS A 3 31.79 -2.78 -32.53
N LYS A 4 31.08 -3.47 -31.63
CA LYS A 4 30.26 -2.97 -30.51
C LYS A 4 30.20 -4.04 -29.40
N GLU A 5 30.54 -3.66 -28.17
CA GLU A 5 30.13 -4.41 -26.98
C GLU A 5 28.60 -4.35 -26.90
N SER A 6 27.96 -5.51 -26.97
CA SER A 6 26.56 -5.68 -26.63
C SER A 6 26.43 -5.61 -25.11
N ASN A 7 26.28 -4.40 -24.58
CA ASN A 7 25.86 -4.18 -23.21
C ASN A 7 24.34 -4.35 -23.12
N GLU A 8 23.89 -5.61 -23.19
CA GLU A 8 22.53 -5.96 -22.78
C GLU A 8 22.55 -6.05 -21.24
N PRO A 9 21.80 -5.20 -20.52
CA PRO A 9 21.55 -5.46 -19.12
C PRO A 9 20.71 -6.72 -19.04
N ILE A 10 21.27 -7.73 -18.38
CA ILE A 10 20.59 -8.96 -18.00
C ILE A 10 19.49 -8.52 -17.04
N ASP A 11 18.24 -8.47 -17.53
CA ASP A 11 17.06 -8.22 -16.73
C ASP A 11 16.74 -9.50 -15.95
N ASP A 12 17.67 -9.91 -15.09
CA ASP A 12 17.46 -10.94 -14.07
C ASP A 12 16.59 -10.29 -12.99
N ALA A 13 15.29 -10.19 -13.26
CA ALA A 13 14.32 -10.34 -12.20
C ALA A 13 14.52 -11.75 -11.63
N VAL A 14 15.49 -11.89 -10.71
CA VAL A 14 15.61 -13.06 -9.86
C VAL A 14 14.29 -13.11 -9.13
N GLU A 15 13.37 -13.93 -9.62
CA GLU A 15 12.13 -14.25 -8.94
C GLU A 15 12.57 -15.08 -7.72
N VAL A 16 12.89 -14.36 -6.64
CA VAL A 16 13.45 -14.96 -5.42
C VAL A 16 12.31 -15.67 -4.69
N ASP A 17 11.87 -16.80 -5.24
CA ASP A 17 10.83 -17.65 -4.69
C ASP A 17 11.37 -18.48 -3.51
N HIS A 18 12.02 -17.81 -2.56
CA HIS A 18 12.58 -18.45 -1.37
C HIS A 18 11.51 -18.46 -0.26
N PRO A 19 11.28 -19.60 0.42
CA PRO A 19 10.27 -19.71 1.49
C PRO A 19 10.38 -18.66 2.61
N GLY A 20 11.60 -18.15 2.87
CA GLY A 20 11.86 -17.08 3.84
C GLY A 20 11.23 -15.75 3.42
N ILE A 21 11.44 -15.33 2.17
CA ILE A 21 10.91 -14.08 1.61
C ILE A 21 9.37 -14.12 1.52
N GLN A 22 8.82 -15.28 1.13
CA GLN A 22 7.35 -15.46 1.14
C GLN A 22 6.75 -15.31 2.55
N THR A 23 7.47 -15.77 3.58
CA THR A 23 7.00 -15.71 4.97
C THR A 23 7.08 -14.28 5.50
N GLU A 24 8.20 -13.59 5.26
CA GLU A 24 8.38 -12.17 5.60
C GLU A 24 7.30 -11.28 4.93
N ASN A 25 6.99 -11.53 3.65
CA ASN A 25 5.95 -10.81 2.95
C ASN A 25 4.55 -11.03 3.56
N LYS A 26 4.24 -12.26 3.99
CA LYS A 26 2.97 -12.56 4.68
C LYS A 26 2.87 -11.81 6.00
N GLU A 27 3.92 -11.82 6.81
CA GLU A 27 3.95 -11.10 8.09
C GLU A 27 3.78 -9.60 7.91
N ALA A 28 4.45 -9.01 6.92
CA ALA A 28 4.31 -7.59 6.59
C ALA A 28 2.88 -7.24 6.16
N ILE A 29 2.26 -8.06 5.31
CA ILE A 29 0.87 -7.89 4.86
C ILE A 29 -0.09 -8.00 6.05
N GLU A 30 0.08 -9.00 6.92
CA GLU A 30 -0.75 -9.17 8.10
C GLU A 30 -0.66 -7.99 9.05
N ASN A 31 0.55 -7.45 9.29
CA ASN A 31 0.73 -6.27 10.12
C ASN A 31 0.04 -5.05 9.51
N LEU A 32 0.21 -4.82 8.20
CA LEU A 32 -0.46 -3.73 7.50
C LEU A 32 -2.00 -3.82 7.59
N LEU A 33 -2.57 -5.01 7.38
CA LEU A 33 -4.00 -5.23 7.50
C LEU A 33 -4.48 -4.97 8.93
N LYS A 34 -3.77 -5.47 9.96
CA LYS A 34 -4.09 -5.19 11.37
C LYS A 34 -4.13 -3.70 11.65
N ILE A 35 -3.17 -2.93 11.13
CA ILE A 35 -3.14 -1.47 11.24
C ILE A 35 -4.35 -0.83 10.57
N ILE A 36 -4.71 -1.24 9.34
CA ILE A 36 -5.86 -0.71 8.60
C ILE A 36 -7.17 -0.97 9.36
N TYR A 37 -7.35 -2.16 9.93
CA TYR A 37 -8.55 -2.51 10.69
C TYR A 37 -8.69 -1.74 12.03
N GLN A 38 -7.60 -1.14 12.54
CA GLN A 38 -7.61 -0.28 13.73
C GLN A 38 -7.89 1.21 13.41
N LEU A 39 -7.98 1.59 12.14
CA LEU A 39 -8.28 2.98 11.77
C LEU A 39 -9.73 3.34 12.16
N PRO A 40 -10.01 4.64 12.39
CA PRO A 40 -11.39 5.13 12.51
C PRO A 40 -12.23 4.69 11.32
N GLU A 41 -13.50 4.33 11.56
CA GLU A 41 -14.36 3.67 10.57
C GLU A 41 -14.36 4.38 9.20
N ASN A 42 -14.51 5.70 9.18
CA ASN A 42 -14.51 6.48 7.94
C ASN A 42 -13.17 6.43 7.19
N GLN A 43 -12.04 6.36 7.90
CA GLN A 43 -10.71 6.26 7.29
C GLN A 43 -10.47 4.85 6.74
N LYS A 44 -10.85 3.82 7.51
CA LYS A 44 -10.80 2.42 7.10
C LYS A 44 -11.62 2.19 5.82
N THR A 45 -12.88 2.62 5.82
CA THR A 45 -13.77 2.49 4.65
C THR A 45 -13.22 3.22 3.42
N ALA A 46 -12.72 4.45 3.58
CA ALA A 46 -12.11 5.18 2.46
C ALA A 46 -10.88 4.46 1.88
N ILE A 47 -10.03 3.88 2.75
CA ILE A 47 -8.86 3.10 2.31
C ILE A 47 -9.26 1.81 1.61
N ILE A 48 -10.22 1.04 2.15
CA ILE A 48 -10.66 -0.21 1.53
C ILE A 48 -11.20 0.07 0.14
N LEU A 49 -12.14 1.01 0.01
CA LEU A 49 -12.74 1.35 -1.28
C LEU A 49 -11.70 1.87 -2.28
N SER A 50 -10.78 2.74 -1.85
CA SER A 50 -9.83 3.39 -2.77
C SER A 50 -8.58 2.56 -3.09
N LYS A 51 -8.09 1.72 -2.17
CA LYS A 51 -6.79 1.04 -2.30
C LYS A 51 -6.89 -0.47 -2.43
N ILE A 52 -7.96 -1.08 -1.91
CA ILE A 52 -8.17 -2.52 -2.02
C ILE A 52 -9.12 -2.83 -3.16
N GLU A 53 -10.20 -2.04 -3.28
CA GLU A 53 -11.18 -2.17 -4.38
C GLU A 53 -10.88 -1.27 -5.59
N ASP A 54 -9.79 -0.50 -5.54
CA ASP A 54 -9.32 0.40 -6.61
C ASP A 54 -10.39 1.37 -7.15
N ARG A 55 -11.32 1.80 -6.31
CA ARG A 55 -12.37 2.74 -6.72
C ARG A 55 -11.84 4.17 -6.84
N PRO A 56 -12.25 4.92 -7.88
CA PRO A 56 -11.94 6.35 -8.00
C PRO A 56 -12.51 7.15 -6.82
N GLN A 57 -11.80 8.18 -6.36
CA GLN A 57 -12.23 8.99 -5.20
C GLN A 57 -13.63 9.59 -5.33
N LYS A 58 -14.06 9.90 -6.57
CA LYS A 58 -15.42 10.36 -6.83
C LYS A 58 -16.47 9.30 -6.48
N GLU A 59 -16.25 8.06 -6.90
CA GLU A 59 -17.14 6.94 -6.58
C GLU A 59 -17.12 6.63 -5.07
N VAL A 60 -15.94 6.69 -4.45
CA VAL A 60 -15.82 6.56 -2.98
C VAL A 60 -16.65 7.64 -2.27
N ALA A 61 -16.59 8.89 -2.75
CA ALA A 61 -17.37 9.98 -2.18
C ALA A 61 -18.87 9.75 -2.32
N ASP A 62 -19.32 9.25 -3.47
CA ASP A 62 -20.71 8.89 -3.73
C ASP A 62 -21.18 7.75 -2.82
N ILE A 63 -20.40 6.66 -2.68
CA ILE A 63 -20.68 5.53 -1.79
C ILE A 63 -20.76 5.97 -0.33
N MET A 64 -19.80 6.80 0.11
CA MET A 64 -19.72 7.29 1.49
C MET A 64 -20.64 8.49 1.77
N LYS A 65 -21.41 8.95 0.77
CA LYS A 65 -22.32 10.10 0.85
C LYS A 65 -21.62 11.35 1.40
N THR A 66 -20.44 11.64 0.88
CA THR A 66 -19.59 12.76 1.30
C THR A 66 -18.99 13.47 0.08
N SER A 67 -18.14 14.47 0.30
CA SER A 67 -17.43 15.15 -0.80
C SER A 67 -16.11 14.48 -1.15
N VAL A 68 -15.64 14.65 -2.39
CA VAL A 68 -14.31 14.20 -2.83
C VAL A 68 -13.21 14.75 -1.92
N LYS A 69 -13.29 16.03 -1.54
CA LYS A 69 -12.35 16.65 -0.59
C LYS A 69 -12.34 15.98 0.78
N ALA A 70 -13.50 15.53 1.26
CA ALA A 70 -13.58 14.79 2.52
C ALA A 70 -12.90 13.40 2.38
N VAL A 71 -13.08 12.72 1.25
CA VAL A 71 -12.37 11.47 0.94
C VAL A 71 -10.86 11.69 0.89
N GLU A 72 -10.36 12.70 0.19
CA GLU A 72 -8.94 13.06 0.15
C GLU A 72 -8.38 13.27 1.57
N SER A 73 -9.11 14.01 2.41
CA SER A 73 -8.73 14.26 3.80
C SER A 73 -8.73 12.98 4.65
N LEU A 74 -9.70 12.08 4.45
CA LEU A 74 -9.74 10.77 5.09
C LEU A 74 -8.55 9.90 4.68
N LEU A 75 -8.25 9.83 3.38
CA LEU A 75 -7.12 9.06 2.85
C LEU A 75 -5.78 9.59 3.35
N GLN A 76 -5.61 10.92 3.41
CA GLN A 76 -4.39 11.54 3.93
C GLN A 76 -4.17 11.18 5.41
N ARG A 77 -5.21 11.31 6.25
CA ARG A 77 -5.13 10.96 7.68
C ARG A 77 -4.90 9.47 7.90
N ALA A 78 -5.53 8.63 7.08
CA ALA A 78 -5.34 7.19 7.13
C ALA A 78 -3.87 6.84 6.84
N LYS A 79 -3.31 7.41 5.76
CA LYS A 79 -1.90 7.23 5.39
C LYS A 79 -0.95 7.66 6.51
N GLN A 80 -1.17 8.84 7.11
CA GLN A 80 -0.36 9.33 8.23
C GLN A 80 -0.40 8.37 9.43
N THR A 81 -1.59 7.85 9.75
CA THR A 81 -1.78 6.92 10.87
C THR A 81 -1.10 5.58 10.60
N ILE A 82 -1.23 5.06 9.37
CA ILE A 82 -0.56 3.83 8.95
C ILE A 82 0.96 3.99 9.04
N GLN A 83 1.50 5.08 8.48
CA GLN A 83 2.94 5.37 8.53
C GLN A 83 3.47 5.43 9.96
N LYS A 84 2.78 6.16 10.83
CA LYS A 84 3.15 6.26 12.24
C LYS A 84 3.18 4.88 12.92
N LYS A 85 2.13 4.07 12.75
CA LYS A 85 2.05 2.73 13.36
C LYS A 85 3.11 1.77 12.80
N LEU A 86 3.43 1.87 11.52
CA LEU A 86 4.47 1.04 10.91
C LEU A 86 5.86 1.40 11.48
N THR A 87 6.18 2.68 11.58
CA THR A 87 7.45 3.13 12.19
C THR A 87 7.57 2.78 13.67
N GLU A 88 6.45 2.75 14.40
CA GLU A 88 6.41 2.30 15.80
C GLU A 88 6.61 0.77 15.91
N SER A 89 6.15 0.00 14.93
CA SER A 89 6.33 -1.46 14.90
C SER A 89 7.74 -1.91 14.47
N GLU A 90 8.45 -1.10 13.69
CA GLU A 90 9.83 -1.37 13.24
C GLU A 90 10.90 -0.92 14.26
N GLY A 91 10.50 -0.21 15.31
CA GLY A 91 11.40 0.41 16.30
C GLY A 91 11.67 -0.40 17.57
N LEU A 92 11.42 -1.72 17.58
CA LEU A 92 11.69 -2.63 18.71
C LEU A 92 12.67 -3.73 18.33
#